data_AF-A0AAV5Q1C5-F1
#
_entry.id   AF-A0AAV5Q1C5-F1
#
_cell.length_a   1.000
_cell.length_b   1.000
_cell.length_c   1.000
_cell.angle_alpha   90.00
_cell.angle_beta   90.00
_cell.angle_gamma   90.00
#
_symmetry.space_group_name_H-M   'P 1'
#
loop_
_entity.id
_entity.type
_entity.pdbx_description
1 polymer ?
#
loop_
_entity_poly.entity_id
_entity_poly.type
_entity_poly.pdbx_seq_one_letter_code
_entity_poly.pdbx_strand_id
1 'polypeptide(L)'
;MSASPRNLPEEEHSSSELEISDTAFENDLNIQGPPNKKRRSILEYENTVVESISSAGERVGSGFKALIKVEKAKSSAGFNRSILAELQKMNGTMGKMQGSLDTLTTNYNTLDKKVDKLNASHNTLNKKVDKLNASHSTLNKKVDNLNASHSTLNKKVDTLTADVGTLKNDMVDVKSLMFYVRVAENARRFERNERPLPVPFIRGEKDPLLPDVEDENDIQRLNTTQVKSYLDGYDIAYRAEEERRHLKSKLRKALRLPHLGVEYD
;
A
#
# COMPACT_ATOMS: atom_id res chain seq x y z
N MET A 1 60.14 -71.53 -41.55
CA MET A 1 60.94 -72.00 -42.70
C MET A 1 61.57 -73.32 -42.29
N SER A 2 61.02 -74.43 -42.79
CA SER A 2 61.50 -75.79 -42.52
C SER A 2 62.73 -76.06 -43.37
N ALA A 3 63.89 -76.28 -42.74
CA ALA A 3 65.08 -76.75 -43.43
C ALA A 3 65.02 -78.28 -43.56
N SER A 4 65.04 -78.77 -44.80
CA SER A 4 65.15 -80.19 -45.14
C SER A 4 66.48 -80.79 -44.65
N PRO A 5 66.53 -82.10 -44.32
CA PRO A 5 67.75 -82.74 -43.83
C PRO A 5 68.77 -82.88 -44.96
N ARG A 6 69.93 -82.25 -44.77
CA ARG A 6 71.09 -82.38 -45.67
C ARG A 6 71.79 -83.70 -45.31
N ASN A 7 71.67 -84.73 -46.16
CA ASN A 7 72.40 -86.00 -46.04
C ASN A 7 73.92 -85.72 -45.98
N LEU A 8 74.55 -86.14 -44.89
CA LEU A 8 76.00 -86.14 -44.69
C LEU A 8 76.55 -87.57 -44.94
N PRO A 9 77.80 -87.72 -45.40
CA PRO A 9 78.38 -89.02 -45.75
C PRO A 9 78.66 -89.87 -44.50
N GLU A 10 78.51 -91.19 -44.62
CA GLU A 10 78.98 -92.16 -43.64
C GLU A 10 80.52 -92.13 -43.59
N GLU A 11 81.09 -91.43 -42.60
CA GLU A 11 82.52 -91.51 -42.26
C GLU A 11 82.76 -92.54 -41.14
N GLU A 12 83.84 -93.31 -41.31
CA GLU A 12 84.26 -94.48 -40.55
C GLU A 12 84.25 -94.32 -39.02
N HIS A 13 83.78 -95.37 -38.34
CA HIS A 13 83.84 -95.52 -36.89
C HIS A 13 85.28 -95.72 -36.39
N SER A 14 86.02 -94.64 -36.13
CA SER A 14 87.24 -94.75 -35.32
C SER A 14 86.87 -95.07 -33.86
N SER A 15 87.36 -96.21 -33.36
CA SER A 15 87.17 -96.68 -31.97
C SER A 15 88.21 -96.11 -30.98
N SER A 16 89.12 -95.25 -31.43
CA SER A 16 90.13 -94.62 -30.57
C SER A 16 89.54 -93.49 -29.73
N GLU A 17 89.90 -93.41 -28.45
CA GLU A 17 89.57 -92.27 -27.60
C GLU A 17 90.30 -91.01 -28.07
N LEU A 18 89.62 -89.87 -28.02
CA LEU A 18 90.17 -88.57 -28.36
C LEU A 18 90.87 -87.98 -27.12
N GLU A 19 92.05 -87.39 -27.30
CA GLU A 19 92.80 -86.71 -26.21
C GLU A 19 92.16 -85.36 -25.86
N ILE A 20 91.09 -85.38 -25.04
CA ILE A 20 90.39 -84.18 -24.53
C ILE A 20 90.44 -84.17 -23.00
N SER A 21 90.74 -83.00 -22.41
CA SER A 21 90.78 -82.83 -20.95
C SER A 21 89.38 -82.88 -20.34
N ASP A 22 89.25 -83.47 -19.14
CA ASP A 22 87.95 -83.55 -18.44
C ASP A 22 87.39 -82.18 -18.07
N THR A 23 88.28 -81.20 -17.85
CA THR A 23 87.93 -79.80 -17.63
C THR A 23 87.17 -79.16 -18.79
N ALA A 24 87.27 -79.72 -20.01
CA ALA A 24 86.54 -79.23 -21.19
C ALA A 24 85.04 -79.52 -21.14
N PHE A 25 84.58 -80.37 -20.21
CA PHE A 25 83.17 -80.74 -20.04
C PHE A 25 82.54 -80.11 -18.78
N GLU A 26 83.28 -79.28 -18.04
CA GLU A 26 82.75 -78.51 -16.92
C GLU A 26 81.86 -77.39 -17.43
N ASN A 27 80.64 -77.28 -16.88
CA ASN A 27 79.67 -76.28 -17.28
C ASN A 27 78.69 -75.98 -16.14
N ASP A 28 78.14 -74.76 -16.13
CA ASP A 28 77.12 -74.32 -15.17
C ASP A 28 75.69 -74.72 -15.59
N LEU A 29 75.54 -75.48 -16.67
CA LEU A 29 74.25 -75.94 -17.18
C LEU A 29 73.77 -77.21 -16.47
N ASN A 30 74.55 -77.73 -15.51
CA ASN A 30 74.31 -78.99 -14.82
C ASN A 30 74.19 -80.18 -15.79
N ILE A 31 74.91 -80.11 -16.91
CA ILE A 31 74.98 -81.18 -17.92
C ILE A 31 76.20 -82.02 -17.60
N GLN A 32 75.98 -83.33 -17.41
CA GLN A 32 77.06 -84.26 -17.09
C GLN A 32 77.92 -84.52 -18.33
N GLY A 33 79.24 -84.62 -18.14
CA GLY A 33 80.18 -84.91 -19.22
C GLY A 33 79.90 -86.26 -19.93
N PRO A 34 80.45 -86.46 -21.13
CA PRO A 34 80.20 -87.67 -21.91
C PRO A 34 80.73 -88.92 -21.18
N PRO A 35 80.05 -90.07 -21.30
CA PRO A 35 80.41 -91.30 -20.58
C PRO A 35 81.77 -91.90 -20.99
N ASN A 36 82.31 -91.52 -22.15
CA ASN A 36 83.67 -91.83 -22.61
C ASN A 36 84.11 -90.80 -23.66
N LYS A 37 85.42 -90.75 -23.98
CA LYS A 37 86.00 -89.75 -24.91
C LYS A 37 85.99 -90.19 -26.38
N LYS A 38 85.04 -91.03 -26.78
CA LYS A 38 84.84 -91.41 -28.19
C LYS A 38 84.05 -90.31 -28.90
N ARG A 39 84.36 -90.10 -30.19
CA ARG A 39 83.77 -89.04 -31.03
C ARG A 39 82.23 -88.98 -30.95
N ARG A 40 81.55 -90.13 -30.93
CA ARG A 40 80.08 -90.20 -30.86
C ARG A 40 79.50 -89.63 -29.55
N SER A 41 80.09 -90.00 -28.41
CA SER A 41 79.62 -89.56 -27.09
C SER A 41 79.90 -88.07 -26.85
N ILE A 42 81.00 -87.55 -27.41
CA ILE A 42 81.29 -86.11 -27.37
C ILE A 42 80.28 -85.32 -28.21
N LEU A 43 79.93 -85.80 -29.41
CA LEU A 43 78.92 -85.14 -30.26
C LEU A 43 77.53 -85.09 -29.60
N GLU A 44 77.17 -86.14 -28.88
CA GLU A 44 75.90 -86.22 -28.14
C GLU A 44 75.88 -85.27 -26.95
N TYR A 45 77.00 -85.14 -26.24
CA TYR A 45 77.19 -84.11 -25.22
C TYR A 45 77.11 -82.69 -25.81
N GLU A 46 77.80 -82.42 -26.92
CA GLU A 46 77.74 -81.12 -27.63
C GLU A 46 76.30 -80.76 -28.04
N ASN A 47 75.55 -81.72 -28.60
CA ASN A 47 74.13 -81.52 -28.94
C ASN A 47 73.30 -81.20 -27.69
N THR A 48 73.51 -81.92 -26.59
CA THR A 48 72.80 -81.67 -25.32
C THR A 48 73.08 -80.28 -24.75
N VAL A 49 74.33 -79.82 -24.84
CA VAL A 49 74.75 -78.46 -24.43
C VAL A 49 74.07 -77.41 -25.32
N VAL A 50 74.10 -77.60 -26.65
CA VAL A 50 73.48 -76.67 -27.61
C VAL A 50 71.96 -76.59 -27.42
N GLU A 51 71.28 -77.72 -27.18
CA GLU A 51 69.85 -77.77 -26.89
C GLU A 51 69.51 -77.05 -25.58
N SER A 52 70.32 -77.25 -24.54
CA SER A 52 70.13 -76.56 -23.25
C SER A 52 70.33 -75.05 -23.35
N ILE A 53 71.33 -74.60 -24.13
CA ILE A 53 71.55 -73.17 -24.42
C ILE A 53 70.37 -72.61 -25.21
N SER A 54 69.86 -73.34 -26.21
CA SER A 54 68.70 -72.91 -27.01
C SER A 54 67.44 -72.79 -26.15
N SER A 55 67.18 -73.80 -25.31
CA SER A 55 66.11 -73.79 -24.32
C SER A 55 66.27 -72.64 -23.32
N ALA A 56 67.48 -72.39 -22.83
CA ALA A 56 67.77 -71.23 -21.99
C ALA A 56 67.49 -69.91 -22.70
N GLY A 57 67.86 -69.78 -23.98
CA GLY A 57 67.53 -68.63 -24.83
C GLY A 57 66.03 -68.41 -24.98
N GLU A 58 65.25 -69.47 -25.24
CA GLU A 58 63.78 -69.42 -25.29
C GLU A 58 63.18 -69.03 -23.93
N ARG A 59 63.73 -69.55 -22.83
CA ARG A 59 63.33 -69.18 -21.46
C ARG A 59 63.62 -67.71 -21.16
N VAL A 60 64.77 -67.19 -21.57
CA VAL A 60 65.10 -65.77 -21.45
C VAL A 60 64.15 -64.92 -22.29
N GLY A 61 63.92 -65.28 -23.56
CA GLY A 61 63.00 -64.56 -24.45
C GLY A 61 61.56 -64.56 -23.96
N SER A 62 61.08 -65.69 -23.45
CA SER A 62 59.75 -65.80 -22.81
C SER A 62 59.67 -65.01 -21.52
N GLY A 63 60.74 -64.97 -20.71
CA GLY A 63 60.87 -64.13 -19.52
C GLY A 63 60.75 -62.64 -19.84
N PHE A 64 61.48 -62.13 -20.85
CA PHE A 64 61.33 -60.75 -21.32
C PHE A 64 59.91 -60.46 -21.84
N LYS A 65 59.31 -61.38 -22.59
CA LYS A 65 57.92 -61.25 -23.06
C LYS A 65 56.93 -61.16 -21.88
N ALA A 66 57.18 -61.89 -20.79
CA ALA A 66 56.37 -61.82 -19.58
C ALA A 66 56.52 -60.47 -18.86
N LEU A 67 57.76 -59.95 -18.73
CA LEU A 67 58.00 -58.62 -18.14
C LEU A 67 57.28 -57.50 -18.91
N ILE A 68 57.31 -57.53 -20.25
CA ILE A 68 56.58 -56.56 -21.07
C ILE A 68 55.06 -56.64 -20.82
N LYS A 69 54.51 -57.86 -20.70
CA LYS A 69 53.08 -58.04 -20.37
C LYS A 69 52.74 -57.45 -19.01
N VAL A 70 53.60 -57.64 -18.00
CA VAL A 70 53.42 -57.07 -16.66
C VAL A 70 53.44 -55.54 -16.72
N GLU A 71 54.34 -54.93 -17.46
CA GLU A 71 54.45 -53.47 -17.54
C GLU A 71 53.24 -52.85 -18.27
N LYS A 72 52.75 -53.51 -19.34
CA LYS A 72 51.48 -53.13 -19.99
C LYS A 72 50.29 -53.23 -19.03
N ALA A 73 50.22 -54.29 -18.22
CA ALA A 73 49.15 -54.48 -17.25
C ALA A 73 49.18 -53.42 -16.13
N LYS A 74 50.37 -53.08 -15.60
CA LYS A 74 50.54 -52.01 -14.59
C LYS A 74 50.08 -50.65 -15.13
N SER A 75 50.48 -50.31 -16.35
CA SER A 75 50.09 -49.06 -17.02
C SER A 75 48.57 -48.96 -17.18
N SER A 76 47.93 -50.04 -17.67
CA SER A 76 46.46 -50.13 -17.78
C SER A 76 45.75 -50.01 -16.43
N ALA A 77 46.27 -50.67 -15.39
CA ALA A 77 45.73 -50.57 -14.04
C ALA A 77 45.84 -49.15 -13.46
N GLY A 78 46.93 -48.43 -13.76
CA GLY A 78 47.09 -47.02 -13.41
C GLY A 78 46.06 -46.12 -14.10
N PHE A 79 45.88 -46.30 -15.42
CA PHE A 79 44.87 -45.60 -16.20
C PHE A 79 43.45 -45.82 -15.67
N ASN A 80 43.07 -47.06 -15.40
CA ASN A 80 41.77 -47.41 -14.82
C ASN A 80 41.56 -46.76 -13.43
N ARG A 81 42.60 -46.69 -12.61
CA ARG A 81 42.55 -46.02 -11.30
C ARG A 81 42.27 -44.52 -11.44
N SER A 82 42.89 -43.88 -12.44
CA SER A 82 42.65 -42.46 -12.75
C SER A 82 41.21 -42.21 -13.21
N ILE A 83 40.67 -43.06 -14.08
CA ILE A 83 39.27 -42.98 -14.51
C ILE A 83 38.32 -43.08 -13.32
N LEU A 84 38.56 -44.05 -12.42
CA LEU A 84 37.71 -44.25 -11.25
C LEU A 84 37.70 -43.01 -10.34
N ALA A 85 38.85 -42.39 -10.12
CA ALA A 85 38.96 -41.16 -9.34
C ALA A 85 38.16 -40.01 -9.96
N GLU A 86 38.19 -39.87 -11.28
CA GLU A 86 37.47 -38.81 -11.98
C GLU A 86 35.95 -39.04 -11.98
N LEU A 87 35.50 -40.30 -12.13
CA LEU A 87 34.09 -40.68 -11.98
C LEU A 87 33.56 -40.38 -10.57
N GLN A 88 34.36 -40.63 -9.52
CA GLN A 88 33.98 -40.30 -8.15
C GLN A 88 33.81 -38.79 -7.94
N LYS A 89 34.73 -37.98 -8.47
CA LYS A 89 34.60 -36.51 -8.44
C LYS A 89 33.34 -36.06 -9.17
N MET A 90 33.10 -36.59 -10.37
CA MET A 90 31.95 -36.25 -11.20
C MET A 90 30.63 -36.60 -10.50
N ASN A 91 30.56 -37.76 -9.86
CA ASN A 91 29.42 -38.16 -9.05
C ASN A 91 29.19 -37.21 -7.86
N GLY A 92 30.27 -36.79 -7.18
CA GLY A 92 30.20 -35.78 -6.12
C GLY A 92 29.68 -34.42 -6.62
N THR A 93 30.13 -33.98 -7.80
CA THR A 93 29.62 -32.74 -8.42
C THR A 93 28.15 -32.85 -8.81
N MET A 94 27.72 -34.00 -9.34
CA MET A 94 26.33 -34.27 -9.69
C MET A 94 25.42 -34.23 -8.45
N GLY A 95 25.86 -34.80 -7.33
CA GLY A 95 25.13 -34.72 -6.06
C GLY A 95 24.97 -33.28 -5.55
N LYS A 96 26.01 -32.44 -5.68
CA LYS A 96 25.93 -31.01 -5.32
C LYS A 96 24.97 -30.24 -6.24
N MET A 97 24.98 -30.55 -7.53
CA MET A 97 24.03 -29.96 -8.49
C MET A 97 22.59 -30.35 -8.17
N GLN A 98 22.34 -31.62 -7.83
CA GLN A 98 21.01 -32.08 -7.41
C GLN A 98 20.50 -31.31 -6.18
N GLY A 99 21.32 -31.20 -5.13
CA GLY A 99 20.92 -30.45 -3.93
C GLY A 99 20.66 -28.96 -4.20
N SER A 100 21.38 -28.36 -5.16
CA SER A 100 21.15 -26.98 -5.60
C SER A 100 19.81 -26.85 -6.35
N LEU A 101 19.47 -27.83 -7.18
CA LEU A 101 18.20 -27.87 -7.92
C LEU A 101 17.00 -28.05 -6.98
N ASP A 102 17.13 -28.90 -5.96
CA ASP A 102 16.09 -29.10 -4.94
C ASP A 102 15.85 -27.82 -4.14
N THR A 103 16.93 -27.12 -3.79
CA THR A 103 16.88 -25.81 -3.11
C THR A 103 16.19 -24.77 -3.99
N LEU A 104 16.56 -24.69 -5.28
CA LEU A 104 15.95 -23.76 -6.23
C LEU A 104 14.44 -24.02 -6.39
N THR A 105 14.05 -25.28 -6.49
CA THR A 105 12.64 -25.71 -6.59
C THR A 105 11.84 -25.28 -5.36
N THR A 106 12.42 -25.46 -4.17
CA THR A 106 11.80 -25.04 -2.90
C THR A 106 11.63 -23.52 -2.82
N ASN A 107 12.64 -22.77 -3.27
CA ASN A 107 12.59 -21.32 -3.33
C ASN A 107 11.54 -20.82 -4.33
N TYR A 108 11.45 -21.45 -5.51
CA TYR A 108 10.44 -21.14 -6.51
C TYR A 108 9.02 -21.33 -5.96
N ASN A 109 8.73 -22.50 -5.38
CA ASN A 109 7.43 -22.79 -4.78
C ASN A 109 7.07 -21.82 -3.64
N THR A 110 8.08 -21.34 -2.91
CA THR A 110 7.89 -20.34 -1.86
C THR A 110 7.55 -18.97 -2.45
N LEU A 111 8.22 -18.58 -3.53
CA LEU A 111 7.97 -17.31 -4.22
C LEU A 111 6.58 -17.30 -4.87
N ASP A 112 6.20 -18.39 -5.52
CA ASP A 112 4.88 -18.58 -6.14
C ASP A 112 3.74 -18.35 -5.13
N LYS A 113 3.82 -18.99 -3.95
CA LYS A 113 2.88 -18.77 -2.84
C LYS A 113 2.86 -17.34 -2.32
N LYS A 114 3.99 -16.61 -2.37
CA LYS A 114 4.03 -15.19 -1.98
C LYS A 114 3.32 -14.32 -3.03
N VAL A 115 3.50 -14.62 -4.31
CA VAL A 115 2.81 -13.93 -5.41
C VAL A 115 1.30 -14.11 -5.29
N ASP A 116 0.82 -15.34 -5.03
CA ASP A 116 -0.60 -15.60 -4.82
C ASP A 116 -1.20 -14.78 -3.67
N LYS A 117 -0.49 -14.72 -2.54
CA LYS A 117 -0.91 -13.91 -1.38
C LYS A 117 -0.96 -12.42 -1.71
N LEU A 118 0.03 -11.91 -2.46
CA LEU A 118 0.06 -10.52 -2.92
C LEU A 118 -1.12 -10.22 -3.84
N ASN A 119 -1.42 -11.10 -4.80
CA ASN A 119 -2.56 -10.96 -5.70
C ASN A 119 -3.90 -10.94 -4.94
N ALA A 120 -4.08 -11.81 -3.95
CA ALA A 120 -5.27 -11.82 -3.11
C ALA A 120 -5.42 -10.53 -2.28
N SER A 121 -4.31 -10.02 -1.74
CA SER A 121 -4.28 -8.75 -1.00
C SER A 121 -4.62 -7.56 -1.90
N HIS A 122 -4.03 -7.50 -3.09
CA HIS A 122 -4.31 -6.49 -4.09
C HIS A 122 -5.79 -6.46 -4.50
N ASN A 123 -6.37 -7.63 -4.78
CA ASN A 123 -7.81 -7.73 -5.09
C ASN A 123 -8.71 -7.27 -3.94
N THR A 124 -8.30 -7.55 -2.70
CA THR A 124 -9.01 -7.06 -1.51
C THR A 124 -8.92 -5.54 -1.38
N LEU A 125 -7.76 -4.96 -1.67
CA LEU A 125 -7.56 -3.52 -1.64
C LEU A 125 -8.40 -2.81 -2.70
N ASN A 126 -8.42 -3.31 -3.94
CA ASN A 126 -9.27 -2.75 -5.00
C ASN A 126 -10.75 -2.72 -4.60
N LYS A 127 -11.28 -3.81 -4.04
CA LYS A 127 -12.66 -3.85 -3.54
C LYS A 127 -12.93 -2.82 -2.42
N LYS A 128 -11.94 -2.52 -1.58
CA LYS A 128 -12.07 -1.46 -0.56
C LYS A 128 -12.08 -0.07 -1.19
N VAL A 129 -11.24 0.18 -2.19
CA VAL A 129 -11.20 1.43 -2.94
C VAL A 129 -12.54 1.67 -3.64
N ASP A 130 -13.11 0.67 -4.29
CA ASP A 130 -14.42 0.78 -4.95
C ASP A 130 -15.53 1.17 -3.97
N LYS A 131 -15.54 0.55 -2.78
CA LYS A 131 -16.51 0.89 -1.72
C LYS A 131 -16.32 2.32 -1.19
N LEU A 132 -15.08 2.78 -1.04
CA LEU A 132 -14.78 4.15 -0.64
C LEU A 132 -15.26 5.15 -1.69
N ASN A 133 -15.01 4.88 -2.98
CA ASN A 133 -15.47 5.73 -4.07
C ASN A 133 -17.00 5.84 -4.12
N ALA A 134 -17.72 4.73 -3.94
CA ALA A 134 -19.18 4.73 -3.86
C ALA A 134 -19.71 5.52 -2.65
N SER A 135 -19.05 5.39 -1.50
CA SER A 135 -19.40 6.14 -0.28
C SER A 135 -19.16 7.64 -0.45
N HIS A 136 -18.04 8.02 -1.07
CA HIS A 136 -17.71 9.40 -1.39
C HIS A 136 -18.74 10.04 -2.35
N SER A 137 -19.12 9.32 -3.41
CA SER A 137 -20.17 9.77 -4.34
C SER A 137 -21.51 10.00 -3.62
N THR A 138 -21.87 9.11 -2.70
CA THR A 138 -23.09 9.25 -1.88
C THR A 138 -23.03 10.47 -0.97
N LEU A 139 -21.86 10.73 -0.37
CA LEU A 139 -21.66 11.90 0.48
C LEU A 139 -21.78 13.21 -0.29
N ASN A 140 -21.18 13.30 -1.49
CA ASN A 140 -21.31 14.48 -2.34
C ASN A 140 -22.78 14.80 -2.67
N LYS A 141 -23.57 13.79 -3.05
CA LYS A 141 -25.02 13.98 -3.29
C LYS A 141 -25.76 14.51 -2.05
N LYS A 142 -25.39 14.04 -0.85
CA LYS A 142 -25.98 14.56 0.40
C LYS A 142 -25.61 16.02 0.64
N VAL A 143 -24.37 16.40 0.37
CA VAL A 143 -23.91 17.80 0.48
C VAL A 143 -24.66 18.70 -0.51
N ASP A 144 -24.82 18.27 -1.76
CA ASP A 144 -25.58 19.03 -2.76
C ASP A 144 -27.03 19.26 -2.32
N ASN A 145 -27.69 18.23 -1.79
CA ASN A 145 -29.05 18.32 -1.27
C ASN A 145 -29.15 19.27 -0.06
N LEU A 146 -28.17 19.25 0.84
CA LEU A 146 -28.11 20.16 1.97
C LEU A 146 -27.92 21.61 1.51
N ASN A 147 -27.05 21.86 0.54
CA ASN A 147 -26.84 23.19 -0.04
C ASN A 147 -28.13 23.74 -0.68
N ALA A 148 -28.85 22.91 -1.44
CA ALA A 148 -30.13 23.30 -2.03
C ALA A 148 -31.20 23.63 -0.96
N SER A 149 -31.25 22.82 0.10
CA SER A 149 -32.16 23.03 1.23
C SER A 149 -31.84 24.33 1.98
N HIS A 150 -30.56 24.60 2.22
CA HIS A 150 -30.08 25.83 2.84
C HIS A 150 -30.41 27.07 2.00
N SER A 151 -30.20 27.02 0.68
CA SER A 151 -30.58 28.10 -0.24
C SER A 151 -32.09 28.38 -0.18
N THR A 152 -32.91 27.34 -0.12
CA THR A 152 -34.37 27.46 0.02
C THR A 152 -34.75 28.11 1.34
N LEU A 153 -34.09 27.74 2.44
CA LEU A 153 -34.33 28.32 3.76
C LEU A 153 -33.96 29.80 3.79
N ASN A 154 -32.82 30.20 3.22
CA ASN A 154 -32.43 31.60 3.13
C ASN A 154 -33.48 32.45 2.40
N LYS A 155 -33.99 31.97 1.25
CA LYS A 155 -35.07 32.67 0.54
C LYS A 155 -36.32 32.84 1.38
N LYS A 156 -36.71 31.83 2.18
CA LYS A 156 -37.84 31.94 3.10
C LYS A 156 -37.59 32.98 4.20
N VAL A 157 -36.38 33.05 4.73
CA VAL A 157 -35.99 34.06 5.73
C VAL A 157 -36.04 35.46 5.12
N ASP A 158 -35.57 35.65 3.89
CA ASP A 158 -35.65 36.92 3.18
C ASP A 158 -37.11 37.36 2.99
N THR A 159 -37.98 36.44 2.55
CA THR A 159 -39.43 36.70 2.43
C THR A 159 -40.06 37.08 3.76
N LEU A 160 -39.82 36.30 4.83
CA LEU A 160 -40.36 36.61 6.15
C LEU A 160 -39.86 37.96 6.69
N THR A 161 -38.61 38.31 6.39
CA THR A 161 -38.04 39.61 6.79
C THR A 161 -38.75 40.76 6.08
N ALA A 162 -39.03 40.61 4.78
CA ALA A 162 -39.79 41.59 4.01
C ALA A 162 -41.25 41.70 4.51
N ASP A 163 -41.91 40.57 4.80
CA ASP A 163 -43.27 40.54 5.32
C ASP A 163 -43.37 41.24 6.69
N VAL A 164 -42.42 40.99 7.59
CA VAL A 164 -42.33 41.69 8.88
C VAL A 164 -42.10 43.18 8.70
N GLY A 165 -41.27 43.57 7.72
CA GLY A 165 -41.07 44.97 7.35
C GLY A 165 -42.36 45.66 6.90
N THR A 166 -43.12 45.00 6.03
CA THR A 166 -44.44 45.47 5.56
C THR A 166 -45.42 45.61 6.72
N LEU A 167 -45.58 44.56 7.55
CA LEU A 167 -46.47 44.57 8.70
C LEU A 167 -46.13 45.69 9.71
N LYS A 168 -44.84 45.98 9.89
CA LYS A 168 -44.40 47.08 10.75
C LYS A 168 -44.86 48.45 10.22
N ASN A 169 -44.80 48.64 8.90
CA ASN A 169 -45.29 49.87 8.27
C ASN A 169 -46.82 49.98 8.36
N ASP A 170 -47.54 48.89 8.03
CA ASP A 170 -49.00 48.84 8.14
C ASP A 170 -49.47 49.17 9.57
N MET A 171 -48.75 48.69 10.59
CA MET A 171 -49.05 48.99 11.99
C MET A 171 -48.92 50.49 12.33
N VAL A 172 -47.95 51.20 11.73
CA VAL A 172 -47.81 52.65 11.91
C VAL A 172 -49.01 53.38 11.29
N ASP A 173 -49.45 52.95 10.12
CA ASP A 173 -50.61 53.54 9.44
C ASP A 173 -51.91 53.29 10.22
N VAL A 174 -52.11 52.07 10.73
CA VAL A 174 -53.27 51.72 11.58
C VAL A 174 -53.29 52.57 12.85
N LYS A 175 -52.16 52.73 13.55
CA LYS A 175 -52.09 53.57 14.75
C LYS A 175 -52.42 55.03 14.46
N SER A 176 -51.92 55.56 13.33
CA SER A 176 -52.20 56.92 12.88
C SER A 176 -53.69 57.12 12.56
N LEU A 177 -54.31 56.15 11.88
CA LEU A 177 -55.74 56.16 11.60
C LEU A 177 -56.56 56.06 12.90
N MET A 178 -56.18 55.19 13.83
CA MET A 178 -56.83 55.07 15.15
C MET A 178 -56.78 56.38 15.93
N PHE A 179 -55.62 57.06 15.95
CA PHE A 179 -55.48 58.38 16.54
C PHE A 179 -56.45 59.38 15.91
N TYR A 180 -56.46 59.48 14.57
CA TYR A 180 -57.35 60.40 13.85
C TYR A 180 -58.83 60.12 14.10
N VAL A 181 -59.25 58.85 14.01
CA VAL A 181 -60.64 58.43 14.26
C VAL A 181 -61.06 58.78 15.68
N ARG A 182 -60.20 58.54 16.67
CA ARG A 182 -60.48 58.82 18.07
C ARG A 182 -60.59 60.32 18.35
N VAL A 183 -59.67 61.13 17.82
CA VAL A 183 -59.73 62.60 17.91
C VAL A 183 -61.00 63.15 17.25
N ALA A 184 -61.35 62.64 16.07
CA ALA A 184 -62.57 63.06 15.36
C ALA A 184 -63.84 62.66 16.13
N GLU A 185 -63.87 61.47 16.74
CA GLU A 185 -65.01 61.03 17.55
C GLU A 185 -65.15 61.85 18.84
N ASN A 186 -64.04 62.20 19.50
CA ASN A 186 -64.08 63.06 20.68
C ASN A 186 -64.64 64.45 20.37
N ALA A 187 -64.37 64.99 19.17
CA ALA A 187 -65.00 66.24 18.73
C ALA A 187 -66.53 66.12 18.62
N ARG A 188 -67.05 65.00 18.08
CA ARG A 188 -68.52 64.77 18.02
C ARG A 188 -69.12 64.51 19.39
N ARG A 189 -68.42 63.78 20.26
CA ARG A 189 -68.85 63.53 21.64
C ARG A 189 -69.02 64.82 22.41
N PHE A 190 -68.10 65.75 22.21
CA PHE A 190 -68.22 67.08 22.80
C PHE A 190 -69.51 67.79 22.36
N GLU A 191 -69.84 67.77 21.07
CA GLU A 191 -71.10 68.35 20.56
C GLU A 191 -72.35 67.69 21.18
N ARG A 192 -72.26 66.41 21.55
CA ARG A 192 -73.31 65.65 22.24
C ARG A 192 -73.25 65.72 23.78
N ASN A 193 -72.33 66.51 24.34
CA ASN A 193 -72.08 66.59 25.78
C ASN A 193 -71.73 65.22 26.42
N GLU A 194 -71.07 64.35 25.66
CA GLU A 194 -70.58 63.03 26.09
C GLU A 194 -69.11 63.11 26.53
N ARG A 195 -68.70 62.19 27.42
CA ARG A 195 -67.30 62.09 27.83
C ARG A 195 -66.41 61.68 26.65
N PRO A 196 -65.23 62.31 26.50
CA PRO A 196 -64.27 61.93 25.49
C PRO A 196 -63.66 60.56 25.82
N LEU A 197 -63.27 59.84 24.77
CA LEU A 197 -62.61 58.55 24.87
C LEU A 197 -61.08 58.72 24.84
N PRO A 198 -60.31 57.90 25.56
CA PRO A 198 -58.85 57.98 25.55
C PRO A 198 -58.26 57.86 24.14
N VAL A 199 -57.26 58.69 23.81
CA VAL A 199 -56.56 58.65 22.52
C VAL A 199 -55.32 57.75 22.63
N PRO A 200 -55.20 56.70 21.78
CA PRO A 200 -54.07 55.79 21.83
C PRO A 200 -52.78 56.46 21.34
N PHE A 201 -51.64 56.11 21.94
CA PHE A 201 -50.33 56.59 21.49
C PHE A 201 -49.97 55.95 20.14
N ILE A 202 -49.47 56.77 19.22
CA ILE A 202 -48.97 56.34 17.91
C ILE A 202 -47.58 55.72 18.09
N ARG A 203 -46.77 56.28 18.99
CA ARG A 203 -45.41 55.82 19.30
C ARG A 203 -45.34 55.24 20.70
N GLY A 204 -44.85 54.00 20.80
CA GLY A 204 -44.73 53.29 22.07
C GLY A 204 -46.09 52.96 22.70
N GLU A 205 -46.05 52.68 23.99
CA GLU A 205 -47.23 52.52 24.84
C GLU A 205 -47.32 53.70 25.81
N LYS A 206 -48.53 54.04 26.25
CA LYS A 206 -48.71 55.06 27.26
C LYS A 206 -48.08 54.57 28.57
N ASP A 207 -47.13 55.34 29.09
CA ASP A 207 -46.56 55.09 30.42
C ASP A 207 -47.70 55.01 31.46
N PRO A 208 -47.82 53.91 32.23
CA PRO A 208 -48.87 53.74 33.23
C PRO A 208 -48.91 54.86 34.28
N LEU A 209 -47.81 55.60 34.47
CA LEU A 209 -47.71 56.73 35.40
C LEU A 209 -48.22 58.06 34.83
N LEU A 210 -48.52 58.13 33.52
CA LEU A 210 -49.10 59.34 32.91
C LEU A 210 -50.60 59.45 33.24
N PRO A 211 -51.05 60.57 33.85
CA PRO A 211 -52.46 60.76 34.20
C PRO A 211 -53.32 60.83 32.95
N ASP A 212 -54.52 60.26 32.95
CA ASP A 212 -55.45 60.39 31.82
C ASP A 212 -55.77 61.86 31.51
N VAL A 213 -55.96 62.15 30.23
CA VAL A 213 -56.26 63.49 29.73
C VAL A 213 -57.61 63.40 29.03
N GLU A 214 -58.65 63.82 29.73
CA GLU A 214 -60.02 63.83 29.21
C GLU A 214 -60.40 65.24 28.75
N ASP A 215 -59.91 66.30 29.42
CA ASP A 215 -60.26 67.68 29.07
C ASP A 215 -59.06 68.65 29.06
N GLU A 216 -59.32 69.93 28.80
CA GLU A 216 -58.29 70.97 28.81
C GLU A 216 -57.72 71.24 30.21
N ASN A 217 -58.51 71.08 31.27
CA ASN A 217 -58.04 71.28 32.64
C ASN A 217 -56.99 70.22 33.02
N ASP A 218 -57.17 68.98 32.56
CA ASP A 218 -56.18 67.92 32.73
C ASP A 218 -54.86 68.29 32.05
N ILE A 219 -54.91 68.82 30.82
CA ILE A 219 -53.72 69.34 30.12
C ILE A 219 -53.07 70.46 30.94
N GLN A 220 -53.85 71.36 31.55
CA GLN A 220 -53.32 72.44 32.38
C GLN A 220 -52.64 71.94 33.66
N ARG A 221 -53.00 70.78 34.18
CA ARG A 221 -52.35 70.15 35.34
C ARG A 221 -51.03 69.45 35.01
N LEU A 222 -50.80 69.10 33.74
CA LEU A 222 -49.57 68.40 33.33
C LEU A 222 -48.31 69.23 33.61
N ASN A 223 -47.26 68.55 34.08
CA ASN A 223 -45.91 69.10 34.16
C ASN A 223 -45.19 69.03 32.79
N THR A 224 -44.01 69.65 32.68
CA THR A 224 -43.26 69.72 31.41
C THR A 224 -42.85 68.36 30.88
N THR A 225 -42.46 67.43 31.76
CA THR A 225 -42.07 66.06 31.36
C THR A 225 -43.29 65.30 30.84
N GLN A 226 -44.41 65.35 31.56
CA GLN A 226 -45.64 64.67 31.18
C GLN A 226 -46.18 65.16 29.84
N VAL A 227 -46.22 66.47 29.59
CA VAL A 227 -46.70 66.99 28.30
C VAL A 227 -45.76 66.58 27.16
N LYS A 228 -44.44 66.54 27.38
CA LYS A 228 -43.47 66.04 26.40
C LYS A 228 -43.69 64.56 26.09
N SER A 229 -43.85 63.72 27.11
CA SER A 229 -44.17 62.29 26.93
C SER A 229 -45.45 62.07 26.12
N TYR A 230 -46.48 62.90 26.34
CA TYR A 230 -47.70 62.87 25.53
C TYR A 230 -47.47 63.29 24.09
N LEU A 231 -46.73 64.38 23.86
CA LEU A 231 -46.38 64.84 22.51
C LEU A 231 -45.54 63.79 21.77
N ASP A 232 -44.57 63.16 22.44
CA ASP A 232 -43.75 62.08 21.89
C ASP A 232 -44.62 60.85 21.54
N GLY A 233 -45.54 60.47 22.44
CA GLY A 233 -46.47 59.37 22.25
C GLY A 233 -47.43 59.57 21.07
N TYR A 234 -47.87 60.79 20.82
CA TYR A 234 -48.74 61.15 19.68
C TYR A 234 -47.99 61.61 18.43
N ASP A 235 -46.65 61.55 18.43
CA ASP A 235 -45.81 62.02 17.33
C ASP A 235 -46.02 63.50 16.94
N ILE A 236 -46.14 64.36 17.94
CA ILE A 236 -46.35 65.80 17.76
C ILE A 236 -45.02 66.53 17.97
N ALA A 237 -44.52 67.20 16.93
CA ALA A 237 -43.24 67.89 16.98
C ALA A 237 -43.21 69.11 17.92
N TYR A 238 -42.16 69.20 18.73
CA TYR A 238 -41.87 70.35 19.60
C TYR A 238 -40.36 70.64 19.67
N ARG A 239 -39.99 71.84 20.13
CA ARG A 239 -38.57 72.20 20.35
C ARG A 239 -38.16 71.86 21.78
N ALA A 240 -36.92 71.42 22.00
CA ALA A 240 -36.44 70.98 23.32
C ALA A 240 -36.67 72.04 24.43
N GLU A 241 -36.40 73.30 24.12
CA GLU A 241 -36.55 74.45 25.02
C GLU A 241 -37.89 75.19 24.86
N GLU A 242 -38.89 74.57 24.23
CA GLU A 242 -40.21 75.18 24.05
C GLU A 242 -40.92 75.33 25.40
N GLU A 243 -41.43 76.52 25.69
CA GLU A 243 -42.11 76.79 26.95
C GLU A 243 -43.34 75.89 27.15
N ARG A 244 -43.57 75.48 28.40
CA ARG A 244 -44.65 74.56 28.79
C ARG A 244 -46.03 74.99 28.28
N ARG A 245 -46.32 76.29 28.22
CA ARG A 245 -47.61 76.80 27.72
C ARG A 245 -47.80 76.48 26.23
N HIS A 246 -46.75 76.63 25.42
CA HIS A 246 -46.79 76.30 23.99
C HIS A 246 -46.89 74.78 23.77
N LEU A 247 -46.17 73.97 24.56
CA LEU A 247 -46.29 72.50 24.54
C LEU A 247 -47.73 72.04 24.84
N LYS A 248 -48.34 72.59 25.90
CA LYS A 248 -49.75 72.32 26.25
C LYS A 248 -50.70 72.75 25.15
N SER A 249 -50.47 73.92 24.55
CA SER A 249 -51.28 74.39 23.43
C SER A 249 -51.21 73.45 22.22
N LYS A 250 -50.03 72.89 21.91
CA LYS A 250 -49.86 71.90 20.85
C LYS A 250 -50.61 70.60 21.13
N LEU A 251 -50.45 70.05 22.34
CA LEU A 251 -51.14 68.84 22.77
C LEU A 251 -52.66 69.01 22.68
N ARG A 252 -53.15 70.12 23.21
CA ARG A 252 -54.57 70.47 23.18
C ARG A 252 -55.11 70.57 21.76
N LYS A 253 -54.41 71.28 20.88
CA LYS A 253 -54.79 71.43 19.47
C LYS A 253 -54.82 70.09 18.74
N ALA A 254 -53.87 69.20 19.04
CA ALA A 254 -53.79 67.89 18.42
C ALA A 254 -54.91 66.95 18.86
N LEU A 255 -55.27 66.96 20.14
CA LEU A 255 -56.32 66.09 20.70
C LEU A 255 -57.75 66.62 20.48
N ARG A 256 -57.90 67.87 20.01
CA ARG A 256 -59.19 68.56 19.82
C ARG A 256 -60.10 68.46 21.04
N LEU A 257 -59.51 68.61 22.23
CA LEU A 257 -60.26 68.58 23.49
C LEU A 257 -61.08 69.86 23.66
N PRO A 258 -62.23 69.77 24.34
CA PRO A 258 -63.10 70.91 24.54
C PRO A 258 -62.53 71.96 25.48
N HIS A 259 -62.79 73.22 25.14
CA HIS A 259 -62.65 74.33 26.07
C HIS A 259 -63.81 74.25 27.08
N LEU A 260 -63.57 73.69 28.26
CA LEU A 260 -64.43 73.94 29.42
C LEU A 260 -64.08 75.33 29.97
N GLY A 261 -64.48 76.36 29.22
CA GLY A 261 -64.52 77.71 29.74
C GLY A 261 -65.61 77.77 30.79
N VAL A 262 -65.21 77.86 32.07
CA VAL A 262 -66.08 78.45 33.08
C VAL A 262 -66.18 79.92 32.69
N GLU A 263 -67.33 80.35 32.16
CA GLU A 263 -67.72 81.76 32.17
C GLU A 263 -67.71 82.18 33.64
N TYR A 264 -66.68 82.94 34.03
CA TYR A 264 -66.78 83.80 35.19
C TYR A 264 -67.33 85.12 34.66
N ASP A 265 -68.62 85.36 34.89
CA ASP A 265 -69.23 86.69 34.90
C ASP A 265 -68.53 87.59 35.95
#